data_AF-A0A950A045-F1
#
_entry.id   AF-A0A950A045-F1
#
_cell.length_a   1.000
_cell.length_b   1.000
_cell.length_c   1.000
_cell.angle_alpha   90.00
_cell.angle_beta   90.00
_cell.angle_gamma   90.00
#
_symmetry.space_group_name_H-M   'P 1'
#
loop_
_entity.id
_entity.type
_entity.pdbx_description
1 polymer ?
#
loop_
_entity_poly.entity_id
_entity_poly.type
_entity_poly.pdbx_seq_one_letter_code
_entity_poly.pdbx_strand_id
1 'polypeptide(L)'
;MFGRTEDYAIYDAGDMRRVIYDVLADPDREAVRGAVNRCGRPQSGELLAEMSLAKNRRLTPDQYLEVTRHRAGELVVAAWRECDRELERSHAVSFDDPLTLAVRMLCAHPERLQWARLRWRWLMIDEFQDVNRAQAELVSLLGGADGNVAIVGMTIRWSTGSEEPIRHTSPASPSATPDTGR
;
A
#
# COMPACT_ATOMS: atom_id res chain seq x y z
N MET A 1 16.71 0.61 -7.00
CA MET A 1 15.26 0.90 -6.81
C MET A 1 15.12 1.82 -5.61
N PHE A 2 14.79 3.12 -5.76
CA PHE A 2 14.67 4.09 -4.63
C PHE A 2 15.72 3.93 -3.51
N GLY A 3 17.02 3.95 -3.86
CA GLY A 3 18.10 3.81 -2.87
C GLY A 3 18.44 2.37 -2.43
N ARG A 4 17.65 1.36 -2.81
CA ARG A 4 17.90 -0.06 -2.51
C ARG A 4 18.57 -0.79 -3.67
N THR A 5 19.52 -1.66 -3.33
CA THR A 5 20.20 -2.61 -4.22
C THR A 5 19.23 -3.69 -4.72
N GLU A 6 19.62 -4.44 -5.76
CA GLU A 6 18.79 -5.54 -6.29
C GLU A 6 18.66 -6.70 -5.28
N ASP A 7 19.63 -6.84 -4.37
CA ASP A 7 19.66 -7.84 -3.30
C ASP A 7 18.98 -7.35 -2.01
N TYR A 8 17.67 -7.07 -2.06
CA TYR A 8 16.93 -6.67 -0.86
C TYR A 8 16.25 -7.86 -0.16
N ALA A 9 16.21 -7.83 1.17
CA ALA A 9 15.46 -8.81 1.96
C ALA A 9 14.01 -8.34 2.17
N ILE A 10 13.06 -9.29 2.16
CA ILE A 10 11.67 -9.00 2.57
C ILE A 10 11.49 -9.52 3.98
N TYR A 11 11.22 -8.61 4.91
CA TYR A 11 10.96 -8.93 6.30
C TYR A 11 9.50 -9.33 6.48
N ASP A 12 9.28 -10.46 7.14
CA ASP A 12 7.95 -10.92 7.51
C ASP A 12 7.44 -10.24 8.79
N ALA A 13 6.25 -10.62 9.25
CA ALA A 13 5.66 -10.04 10.46
C ALA A 13 6.44 -10.40 11.74
N GLY A 14 7.17 -11.51 11.77
CA GLY A 14 8.09 -11.88 12.86
C GLY A 14 9.32 -10.98 12.88
N ASP A 15 9.97 -10.80 11.73
CA ASP A 15 11.13 -9.93 11.57
C ASP A 15 10.79 -8.50 11.96
N MET A 16 9.68 -7.96 11.43
CA MET A 16 9.24 -6.60 11.74
C MET A 16 8.90 -6.40 13.21
N ARG A 17 8.27 -7.39 13.88
CA ARG A 17 8.03 -7.32 15.34
C ARG A 17 9.33 -7.22 16.12
N ARG A 18 10.37 -7.95 15.69
CA ARG A 18 11.69 -7.91 16.30
C ARG A 18 12.36 -6.56 16.09
N VAL A 19 12.33 -6.03 14.86
CA VAL A 19 12.83 -4.66 14.57
C VAL A 19 12.15 -3.63 15.48
N ILE A 20 10.82 -3.66 15.59
CA ILE A 20 10.08 -2.73 16.47
C ILE A 20 10.47 -2.94 17.93
N TYR A 21 10.63 -4.18 18.39
CA TYR A 21 11.09 -4.45 19.75
C TYR A 21 12.45 -3.80 20.03
N ASP A 22 13.41 -3.98 19.12
CA ASP A 22 14.75 -3.43 19.23
C ASP A 22 14.71 -1.89 19.20
N VAL A 23 13.90 -1.29 18.31
CA VAL A 23 13.64 0.16 18.24
C VAL A 23 13.13 0.71 19.57
N LEU A 24 12.19 0.00 20.22
CA LEU A 24 11.61 0.43 21.49
C LEU A 24 12.58 0.23 22.68
N ALA A 25 13.54 -0.70 22.56
CA ALA A 25 14.49 -1.03 23.63
C ALA A 25 15.74 -0.14 23.60
N ASP A 26 16.05 0.45 22.45
CA ASP A 26 17.24 1.27 22.25
C ASP A 26 17.14 2.62 23.02
N PRO A 27 18.00 2.85 24.03
CA PRO A 27 17.98 4.07 24.83
C PRO A 27 18.45 5.31 24.07
N ASP A 28 19.18 5.16 22.96
CA ASP A 28 19.75 6.26 22.19
C ASP A 28 18.73 6.87 21.22
N ARG A 29 17.58 6.23 21.02
CA ARG A 29 16.49 6.73 20.19
C ARG A 29 15.61 7.70 20.97
N GLU A 30 16.12 8.91 21.17
CA GLU A 30 15.49 9.91 22.05
C GLU A 30 14.04 10.24 21.69
N ALA A 31 13.72 10.32 20.39
CA ALA A 31 12.35 10.57 19.93
C ALA A 31 11.40 9.44 20.33
N VAL A 32 11.83 8.18 20.18
CA VAL A 32 11.08 6.99 20.57
C VAL A 32 10.94 6.95 22.10
N ARG A 33 12.05 7.11 22.83
CA ARG A 33 12.07 7.16 24.30
C ARG A 33 11.14 8.24 24.84
N GLY A 34 11.18 9.44 24.26
CA GLY A 34 10.30 10.55 24.61
C GLY A 34 8.83 10.22 24.37
N ALA A 35 8.50 9.59 23.24
CA ALA A 35 7.13 9.17 22.94
C ALA A 35 6.65 8.04 23.86
N VAL A 36 7.52 7.08 24.21
CA VAL A 36 7.22 6.02 25.20
C VAL A 36 6.87 6.63 26.55
N ASN A 37 7.60 7.65 27.00
CA ASN A 37 7.33 8.33 28.27
C ASN A 37 5.98 9.06 28.29
N ARG A 38 5.51 9.56 27.14
CA ARG A 38 4.22 10.26 27.02
C ARG A 38 3.03 9.32 26.81
N CYS A 39 3.22 8.27 26.02
CA CYS A 39 2.13 7.42 25.53
C CYS A 39 2.09 6.02 26.17
N GLY A 40 3.09 5.66 26.98
CA GLY A 40 3.33 4.30 27.43
C GLY A 40 4.06 3.44 26.39
N ARG A 41 4.25 2.16 26.71
CA ARG A 41 4.96 1.19 25.85
C ARG A 41 4.03 0.04 25.44
N PRO A 42 3.20 0.22 24.39
CA PRO A 42 2.41 -0.87 23.84
C PRO A 42 3.32 -1.97 23.25
N GLN A 43 2.74 -3.15 23.01
CA GLN A 43 3.49 -4.27 22.46
C GLN A 43 3.90 -4.02 21.00
N SER A 44 5.03 -4.58 20.57
CA SER A 44 5.52 -4.44 19.19
C SER A 44 4.49 -4.88 18.14
N GLY A 45 3.66 -5.88 18.45
CA GLY A 45 2.58 -6.32 17.56
C GLY A 45 1.46 -5.29 17.37
N GLU A 46 1.12 -4.53 18.42
CA GLU A 46 0.14 -3.44 18.35
C GLU A 46 0.66 -2.32 17.45
N LEU A 47 1.92 -1.92 17.64
CA LEU A 47 2.57 -0.92 16.80
C LEU A 47 2.68 -1.39 15.33
N LEU A 48 3.04 -2.66 15.11
CA LEU A 48 3.12 -3.23 13.76
C LEU A 48 1.76 -3.17 13.06
N ALA A 49 0.69 -3.59 13.73
CA ALA A 49 -0.65 -3.57 13.16
C ALA A 49 -1.08 -2.14 12.77
N GLU A 50 -0.80 -1.16 13.62
CA GLU A 50 -1.07 0.26 13.33
C GLU A 50 -0.25 0.78 12.14
N MET A 51 1.05 0.45 12.07
CA MET A 51 1.91 0.81 10.94
C MET A 51 1.41 0.19 9.63
N SER A 52 1.08 -1.10 9.62
CA SER A 52 0.53 -1.80 8.44
C SER A 52 -0.80 -1.20 8.01
N LEU A 53 -1.70 -0.87 8.95
CA LEU A 53 -2.96 -0.19 8.64
C LEU A 53 -2.72 1.16 7.96
N ALA A 54 -1.78 1.96 8.47
CA ALA A 54 -1.43 3.26 7.92
C ALA A 54 -0.79 3.15 6.53
N LYS A 55 0.15 2.20 6.34
CA LYS A 55 0.80 1.91 5.05
C LYS A 55 -0.22 1.46 4.00
N ASN A 56 -1.16 0.59 4.36
CA ASN A 56 -2.24 0.13 3.47
C ASN A 56 -3.17 1.26 3.04
N ARG A 57 -3.30 2.31 3.86
CA ARG A 57 -4.02 3.56 3.54
C ARG A 57 -3.17 4.59 2.80
N ARG A 58 -1.90 4.27 2.51
CA ARG A 58 -0.93 5.15 1.83
C ARG A 58 -0.63 6.44 2.61
N LEU A 59 -0.71 6.38 3.93
CA LEU A 59 -0.34 7.50 4.79
C LEU A 59 1.18 7.53 4.98
N THR A 60 1.75 8.72 4.98
CA THR A 60 3.10 8.96 5.55
C THR A 60 3.02 9.01 7.08
N PRO A 61 4.14 8.91 7.80
CA PRO A 61 4.14 9.07 9.26
C PRO A 61 3.52 10.41 9.71
N ASP A 62 3.77 11.50 8.98
CA ASP A 62 3.18 12.81 9.28
C ASP A 62 1.66 12.84 9.04
N GLN A 63 1.21 12.34 7.89
CA GLN A 63 -0.23 12.24 7.59
C GLN A 63 -0.96 11.33 8.58
N TYR A 64 -0.32 10.23 8.99
CA TYR A 64 -0.87 9.36 10.03
C TYR A 64 -1.06 10.11 11.35
N LEU A 65 -0.10 10.96 11.75
CA LEU A 65 -0.21 11.73 12.98
C LEU A 65 -1.39 12.70 12.97
N GLU A 66 -1.70 13.29 11.81
CA GLU A 66 -2.81 14.22 11.65
C GLU A 66 -4.19 13.55 11.79
N VAL A 67 -4.31 12.29 11.37
CA VAL A 67 -5.62 11.59 11.29
C VAL A 67 -5.81 10.52 12.37
N THR A 68 -4.73 10.09 13.03
CA THR A 68 -4.80 8.98 13.98
C THR A 68 -5.57 9.37 15.25
N ARG A 69 -6.35 8.42 15.76
CA ARG A 69 -6.97 8.48 17.09
C ARG A 69 -6.32 7.50 18.06
N HIS A 70 -5.25 6.83 17.63
CA HIS A 70 -4.55 5.85 18.44
C HIS A 70 -3.84 6.57 19.60
N ARG A 71 -4.04 6.09 20.84
CA ARG A 71 -3.46 6.70 22.06
C ARG A 71 -1.93 6.85 22.01
N ALA A 72 -1.28 5.98 21.25
CA ALA A 72 0.17 5.96 21.07
C ALA A 72 0.58 6.46 19.68
N GLY A 73 -0.21 7.32 19.04
CA GLY A 73 0.05 7.81 17.68
C GLY A 73 1.44 8.42 17.50
N GLU A 74 1.88 9.27 18.45
CA GLU A 74 3.25 9.82 18.44
C GLU A 74 4.33 8.74 18.48
N LEU A 75 4.12 7.70 19.29
CA LEU A 75 5.05 6.57 19.39
C LEU A 75 5.06 5.74 18.12
N VAL A 76 3.90 5.48 17.51
CA VAL A 76 3.80 4.79 16.22
C VAL A 76 4.63 5.55 15.17
N VAL A 77 4.50 6.87 15.10
CA VAL A 77 5.26 7.71 14.15
C VAL A 77 6.76 7.68 14.44
N ALA A 78 7.16 7.85 15.69
CA ALA A 78 8.57 7.81 16.08
C ALA A 78 9.19 6.44 15.77
N ALA A 79 8.53 5.36 16.17
CA ALA A 79 9.00 4.00 15.92
C ALA A 79 9.03 3.66 14.43
N TRP A 80 8.02 4.07 13.66
CA TRP A 80 7.96 3.84 12.22
C TRP A 80 9.17 4.49 11.53
N ARG A 81 9.47 5.76 11.81
CA ARG A 81 10.62 6.45 11.21
C ARG A 81 11.94 5.72 11.49
N GLU A 82 12.14 5.23 12.71
CA GLU A 82 13.34 4.45 13.03
C GLU A 82 13.33 3.08 12.36
N CYS A 83 12.18 2.40 12.29
CA CYS A 83 12.06 1.12 11.56
C CYS A 83 12.42 1.29 10.08
N ASP A 84 11.93 2.34 9.41
CA ASP A 84 12.24 2.60 8.00
C ASP A 84 13.75 2.83 7.80
N ARG A 85 14.43 3.53 8.73
CA ARG A 85 15.89 3.71 8.71
C ARG A 85 16.64 2.39 8.92
N GLU A 86 16.19 1.56 9.84
CA GLU A 86 16.81 0.25 10.11
C GLU A 86 16.63 -0.71 8.93
N LEU A 87 15.45 -0.69 8.30
CA LEU A 87 15.20 -1.44 7.06
C LEU A 87 16.09 -0.95 5.92
N GLU A 88 16.24 0.37 5.75
CA GLU A 88 17.14 0.93 4.73
C GLU A 88 18.60 0.50 4.96
N ARG A 89 19.09 0.62 6.21
CA ARG A 89 20.44 0.15 6.60
C ARG A 89 20.66 -1.35 6.36
N SER A 90 19.61 -2.13 6.54
CA SER A 90 19.64 -3.58 6.36
C SER A 90 19.39 -4.03 4.92
N HIS A 91 19.23 -3.08 3.98
CA HIS A 91 18.79 -3.37 2.62
C HIS A 91 17.51 -4.22 2.59
N ALA A 92 16.59 -3.94 3.52
CA ALA A 92 15.35 -4.69 3.70
C ALA A 92 14.11 -3.83 3.41
N VAL A 93 12.99 -4.50 3.19
CA VAL A 93 11.65 -3.91 3.06
C VAL A 93 10.65 -4.70 3.90
N SER A 94 9.61 -4.05 4.43
CA SER A 94 8.50 -4.79 5.04
C SER A 94 7.61 -5.39 3.95
N PHE A 95 6.85 -6.42 4.30
CA PHE A 95 5.87 -7.02 3.38
C PHE A 95 4.84 -6.03 2.80
N ASP A 96 4.53 -4.93 3.50
CA ASP A 96 3.59 -3.89 3.05
C ASP A 96 4.20 -2.93 2.01
N ASP A 97 5.54 -2.86 1.94
CA ASP A 97 6.24 -1.84 1.14
C ASP A 97 6.24 -2.11 -0.38
N PRO A 98 6.40 -3.35 -0.89
CA PRO A 98 6.52 -3.61 -2.33
C PRO A 98 5.43 -2.99 -3.19
N LEU A 99 4.16 -3.05 -2.76
CA LEU A 99 3.04 -2.47 -3.51
C LEU A 99 3.14 -0.94 -3.56
N THR A 100 3.43 -0.31 -2.42
CA THR A 100 3.59 1.15 -2.35
C THR A 100 4.81 1.61 -3.15
N LEU A 101 5.91 0.86 -3.12
CA LEU A 101 7.11 1.14 -3.89
C LEU A 101 6.87 0.96 -5.40
N ALA A 102 6.13 -0.07 -5.81
CA ALA A 102 5.76 -0.29 -7.20
C ALA A 102 4.94 0.89 -7.74
N VAL A 103 3.93 1.33 -7.00
CA VAL A 103 3.12 2.50 -7.37
C VAL A 103 3.99 3.75 -7.51
N ARG A 104 4.84 4.05 -6.50
CA ARG A 104 5.77 5.19 -6.56
C ARG A 104 6.70 5.10 -7.78
N MET A 105 7.22 3.92 -8.07
CA MET A 105 8.13 3.68 -9.19
C MET A 105 7.45 3.97 -10.52
N LEU A 106 6.24 3.45 -10.71
CA LEU A 106 5.50 3.63 -11.96
C LEU A 106 5.06 5.09 -12.16
N CYS A 107 4.71 5.80 -11.08
CA CYS A 107 4.43 7.24 -11.13
C CYS A 107 5.67 8.06 -11.48
N ALA A 108 6.84 7.70 -10.95
CA ALA A 108 8.10 8.41 -11.19
C ALA A 108 8.74 8.11 -12.56
N HIS A 109 8.39 6.97 -13.17
CA HIS A 109 8.98 6.48 -14.42
C HIS A 109 7.89 6.14 -15.47
N PRO A 110 7.30 7.15 -16.13
CA PRO A 110 6.23 6.96 -17.11
C PRO A 110 6.58 6.00 -18.25
N GLU A 111 7.85 5.94 -18.66
CA GLU A 111 8.36 5.02 -19.66
C GLU A 111 8.23 3.55 -19.22
N ARG A 112 8.46 3.28 -17.93
CA ARG A 112 8.31 1.93 -17.35
C ARG A 112 6.85 1.58 -17.19
N LEU A 113 6.01 2.55 -16.84
CA LEU A 113 4.57 2.38 -16.83
C LEU A 113 4.02 2.05 -18.22
N GLN A 114 4.49 2.74 -19.26
CA GLN A 114 4.09 2.47 -20.63
C GLN A 114 4.53 1.06 -21.08
N TRP A 115 5.77 0.68 -20.77
CA TRP A 115 6.24 -0.68 -21.00
C TRP A 115 5.37 -1.73 -20.28
N ALA A 116 5.04 -1.50 -19.01
CA ALA A 116 4.22 -2.40 -18.21
C ALA A 116 2.80 -2.53 -18.79
N ARG A 117 2.17 -1.43 -19.22
CA ARG A 117 0.86 -1.42 -19.90
C ARG A 117 0.87 -2.22 -21.20
N LEU A 118 1.94 -2.10 -22.00
CA LEU A 118 2.09 -2.88 -23.24
C LEU A 118 2.29 -4.37 -22.94
N ARG A 119 3.00 -4.70 -21.87
CA ARG A 119 3.30 -6.09 -21.47
C ARG A 119 2.11 -6.79 -20.81
N TRP A 120 1.31 -6.06 -20.02
CA TRP A 120 0.13 -6.55 -19.30
C TRP A 120 -1.13 -5.86 -19.81
N ARG A 121 -1.42 -6.11 -21.10
CA ARG A 121 -2.52 -5.48 -21.83
C ARG A 121 -3.93 -5.87 -21.34
N TRP A 122 -4.03 -6.97 -20.61
CA TRP A 122 -5.25 -7.49 -20.01
C TRP A 122 -4.99 -7.80 -18.54
N LEU A 123 -5.76 -7.19 -17.66
CA LEU A 123 -5.68 -7.39 -16.22
C LEU A 123 -6.94 -8.09 -15.75
N MET A 124 -6.80 -9.13 -14.93
CA MET A 124 -7.90 -9.75 -14.23
C MET A 124 -7.61 -9.63 -12.74
N ILE A 125 -8.50 -8.96 -12.01
CA ILE A 125 -8.40 -8.78 -10.57
C ILE A 125 -9.53 -9.57 -9.93
N ASP A 126 -9.17 -10.61 -9.19
CA ASP A 126 -10.11 -11.39 -8.39
C ASP A 126 -10.19 -10.81 -6.97
N GLU A 127 -11.28 -11.12 -6.25
CA GLU A 127 -11.56 -10.67 -4.89
C GLU A 127 -11.38 -9.14 -4.69
N PHE A 128 -11.89 -8.35 -5.65
CA PHE A 128 -11.68 -6.91 -5.66
C PHE A 128 -12.24 -6.19 -4.42
N GLN A 129 -13.20 -6.80 -3.73
CA GLN A 129 -13.74 -6.25 -2.50
C GLN A 129 -12.71 -6.16 -1.35
N ASP A 130 -11.63 -6.96 -1.40
CA ASP A 130 -10.58 -6.99 -0.38
C ASP A 130 -9.36 -6.11 -0.73
N VAL A 131 -9.44 -5.38 -1.86
CA VAL A 131 -8.36 -4.55 -2.38
C VAL A 131 -8.19 -3.28 -1.54
N ASN A 132 -6.96 -3.04 -1.07
CA ASN A 132 -6.59 -1.80 -0.38
C ASN A 132 -6.28 -0.65 -1.35
N ARG A 133 -6.07 0.56 -0.82
CA ARG A 133 -5.84 1.77 -1.63
C ARG A 133 -4.60 1.66 -2.53
N ALA A 134 -3.51 1.08 -2.03
CA ALA A 134 -2.28 0.93 -2.82
C ALA A 134 -2.48 -0.03 -3.99
N GLN A 135 -3.20 -1.13 -3.77
CA GLN A 135 -3.55 -2.10 -4.80
C GLN A 135 -4.51 -1.48 -5.85
N ALA A 136 -5.54 -0.76 -5.41
CA ALA A 136 -6.47 -0.07 -6.32
C ALA A 136 -5.74 0.95 -7.21
N GLU A 137 -4.82 1.73 -6.64
CA GLU A 137 -4.01 2.69 -7.39
C GLU A 137 -3.08 2.00 -8.38
N LEU A 138 -2.46 0.88 -8.01
CA LEU A 138 -1.64 0.09 -8.92
C LEU A 138 -2.47 -0.44 -10.11
N VAL A 139 -3.66 -0.98 -9.85
CA VAL A 139 -4.59 -1.45 -10.89
C VAL A 139 -5.00 -0.28 -11.79
N SER A 140 -5.31 0.88 -11.23
CA SER A 140 -5.66 2.08 -12.00
C SER A 140 -4.51 2.56 -12.88
N LEU A 141 -3.28 2.58 -12.35
CA LEU A 141 -2.08 2.92 -13.11
C LEU A 141 -1.87 1.95 -14.27
N LEU A 142 -1.92 0.64 -14.01
CA LEU A 142 -1.67 -0.38 -15.03
C LEU A 142 -2.82 -0.50 -16.05
N GLY A 143 -4.07 -0.26 -15.65
CA GLY A 143 -5.20 -0.17 -16.57
C GLY A 143 -5.09 1.06 -17.47
N GLY A 144 -4.88 2.24 -16.90
CA GLY A 144 -5.00 3.49 -17.66
C GLY A 144 -6.42 3.70 -18.20
N ALA A 145 -6.61 4.72 -19.05
CA ALA A 145 -7.93 5.10 -19.55
C ALA A 145 -8.53 4.07 -20.53
N ASP A 146 -7.69 3.39 -21.31
CA ASP A 146 -8.11 2.45 -22.36
C ASP A 146 -7.79 0.98 -22.00
N GLY A 147 -7.56 0.71 -20.70
CA GLY A 147 -7.12 -0.59 -20.22
C GLY A 147 -8.20 -1.65 -20.23
N ASN A 148 -7.82 -2.88 -20.58
CA ASN A 148 -8.71 -4.03 -20.46
C ASN A 148 -8.60 -4.62 -19.04
N VAL A 149 -9.39 -4.09 -18.11
CA VAL A 149 -9.44 -4.57 -16.72
C VAL A 149 -10.74 -5.32 -16.49
N ALA A 150 -10.64 -6.62 -16.19
CA ALA A 150 -11.74 -7.44 -15.70
C ALA A 150 -11.64 -7.52 -14.17
N ILE A 151 -12.74 -7.22 -13.49
CA ILE A 151 -12.83 -7.25 -12.03
C ILE A 151 -13.84 -8.33 -11.63
N VAL A 152 -13.44 -9.20 -10.71
CA VAL A 152 -14.28 -10.25 -10.13
C VAL A 152 -14.36 -10.02 -8.62
N GLY A 153 -15.58 -10.14 -8.07
CA GLY A 153 -15.90 -9.86 -6.67
C GLY A 153 -17.37 -9.49 -6.50
N MET A 154 -17.95 -9.72 -5.32
CA MET A 154 -19.35 -9.37 -5.02
C MET A 154 -19.50 -7.92 -4.54
N THR A 155 -20.58 -7.25 -4.94
CA THR A 155 -20.89 -5.86 -4.59
C THR A 155 -20.94 -5.63 -3.07
N ILE A 156 -20.03 -4.83 -2.52
CA ILE A 156 -20.21 -4.19 -1.21
C ILE A 156 -20.76 -2.78 -1.43
N ARG A 157 -21.92 -2.48 -0.82
CA ARG A 157 -22.45 -1.11 -0.76
C ARG A 157 -21.61 -0.30 0.22
N TRP A 158 -20.87 0.69 -0.29
CA TRP A 158 -20.30 1.74 0.55
C TRP A 158 -21.43 2.68 0.99
N SER A 159 -21.79 2.66 2.28
CA SER A 159 -22.59 3.74 2.88
C SER A 159 -21.67 4.67 3.67
N THR A 160 -21.09 5.66 3.00
CA THR A 160 -20.74 6.96 3.59
C THR A 160 -20.39 7.91 2.46
N GLY A 161 -20.98 9.10 2.51
CA GLY A 161 -21.04 10.04 1.39
C GLY A 161 -19.68 10.52 0.88
N SER A 162 -19.72 10.98 -0.37
CA SER A 162 -18.67 11.64 -1.15
C SER A 162 -17.45 10.80 -1.50
N GLU A 163 -17.58 9.92 -2.49
CA GLU A 163 -16.61 9.67 -3.57
C GLU A 163 -17.33 8.81 -4.64
N GLU A 164 -17.29 9.21 -5.92
CA GLU A 164 -17.99 8.49 -6.99
C GLU A 164 -17.37 7.09 -7.21
N PRO A 165 -18.18 6.02 -7.33
CA PRO A 165 -17.66 4.71 -7.67
C PRO A 165 -17.04 4.72 -9.07
N ILE A 166 -15.94 3.98 -9.24
CA ILE A 166 -15.38 3.69 -10.56
C ILE A 166 -16.49 3.06 -11.40
N ARG A 167 -16.95 3.78 -12.43
CA ARG A 167 -18.06 3.32 -13.27
C ARG A 167 -17.64 2.05 -13.98
N HIS A 168 -18.37 0.96 -13.73
CA HIS A 168 -18.29 -0.26 -14.51
C HIS A 168 -18.75 0.03 -15.94
N THR A 169 -17.82 0.35 -16.85
CA THR A 169 -18.13 0.38 -18.28
C THR A 169 -18.10 -1.06 -18.77
N SER A 170 -19.28 -1.68 -18.86
CA SER A 170 -19.43 -2.91 -19.62
C SER A 170 -18.97 -2.63 -21.05
N PRO A 171 -18.02 -3.38 -21.63
CA PRO A 171 -17.74 -3.23 -23.05
C PRO A 171 -19.04 -3.56 -23.78
N ALA A 172 -19.51 -2.63 -24.62
CA ALA A 172 -20.67 -2.86 -25.46
C ALA A 172 -20.42 -4.13 -26.28
N SER A 173 -21.24 -5.15 -26.06
CA SER A 173 -21.23 -6.34 -26.91
C SER A 173 -21.39 -5.89 -28.36
N PRO A 174 -20.52 -6.32 -29.29
CA PRO A 174 -20.75 -6.02 -30.70
C PRO A 174 -22.09 -6.65 -31.09
N SER A 175 -23.03 -5.79 -31.50
CA SER A 175 -24.33 -6.21 -31.99
C SER A 175 -24.12 -7.18 -33.15
N ALA A 176 -24.47 -8.45 -32.94
CA ALA A 176 -24.60 -9.41 -34.02
C ALA A 176 -25.79 -8.97 -34.89
N THR A 177 -25.51 -8.27 -35.98
CA THR A 177 -26.47 -8.16 -37.08
C THR A 177 -26.66 -9.56 -37.67
N PRO A 178 -27.89 -10.10 -37.74
CA PRO A 178 -28.13 -11.32 -38.47
C PRO A 178 -27.96 -11.01 -39.96
N ASP A 179 -26.98 -11.65 -40.58
CA ASP A 179 -26.87 -11.74 -42.03
C ASP A 179 -28.00 -12.67 -42.52
N THR A 180 -29.07 -12.06 -43.02
CA THR A 180 -30.08 -12.76 -43.81
C THR A 180 -30.22 -12.06 -45.15
N GLY A 181 -29.50 -12.54 -46.16
CA GLY A 181 -29.91 -12.35 -47.56
C GLY A 181 -28.80 -12.52 -48.60
N ARG A 182 -28.63 -13.73 -49.13
CA ARG A 182 -29.24 -14.21 -50.40
C ARG A 182 -28.73 -15.59 -50.78
#